data_AF-A0AAX0YTJ7-F1
#
_entry.id   AF-A0AAX0YTJ7-F1
#
_cell.length_a   1.000
_cell.length_b   1.000
_cell.length_c   1.000
_cell.angle_alpha   90.00
_cell.angle_beta   90.00
_cell.angle_gamma   90.00
#
_symmetry.space_group_name_H-M   'P 1'
#
loop_
_entity.id
_entity.type
_entity.pdbx_description
1 polymer ?
#
loop_
_entity_poly.entity_id
_entity_poly.type
_entity_poly.pdbx_seq_one_letter_code
_entity_poly.pdbx_strand_id
1 'polypeptide(L)'
;MGIWLIILLLFLAVYRLVSIYLDKKIADNPFGLKNATLVYIDDKHAKTLVSHKYKICAKPDFIYQDKRGEILVERKMAKRKPILADIVQVKASIICARTKYKKVTRAVISTGSGNYHYIFNQSTNELFEDILMYHKICQAIYRGIERNDTWKTISNSIK
;
A
#
# COMPACT_ATOMS: atom_id res chain seq x y z
N MET A 1 -1.73 36.70 45.05
CA MET A 1 -2.42 36.49 43.75
C MET A 1 -1.48 36.13 42.61
N GLY A 2 -0.30 36.77 42.46
CA GLY A 2 0.60 36.53 41.32
C GLY A 2 1.18 35.11 41.18
N ILE A 3 1.56 34.45 42.28
CA ILE A 3 2.11 33.07 42.24
C ILE A 3 1.11 32.06 41.66
N TRP A 4 -0.17 32.17 42.03
CA TRP A 4 -1.21 31.27 41.52
C TRP A 4 -1.46 31.45 40.02
N LEU A 5 -1.35 32.69 39.52
CA LEU A 5 -1.46 32.98 38.09
C LEU A 5 -0.28 32.37 37.31
N ILE A 6 0.95 32.47 37.85
CA ILE A 6 2.14 31.88 37.23
C ILE A 6 2.02 30.36 37.17
N ILE A 7 1.58 29.72 38.25
CA ILE A 7 1.35 28.27 38.30
C ILE A 7 0.30 27.84 37.26
N LEU A 8 -0.81 28.59 37.16
CA LEU A 8 -1.87 28.31 36.19
C LEU A 8 -1.35 28.42 34.74
N LEU A 9 -0.60 29.48 34.41
CA LEU A 9 -0.02 29.67 33.08
C LEU A 9 0.98 28.56 32.73
N LEU A 10 1.81 28.14 33.69
CA LEU A 10 2.77 27.05 33.51
C LEU A 10 2.04 25.72 33.26
N PHE A 11 0.97 25.45 34.00
CA PHE A 11 0.14 24.26 33.82
C PHE A 11 -0.52 24.23 32.44
N LEU A 12 -1.08 25.36 31.98
CA LEU A 12 -1.66 25.48 30.64
C LEU A 12 -0.63 25.29 29.53
N ALA A 13 0.58 25.82 29.71
CA ALA A 13 1.68 25.65 28.76
C ALA A 13 2.12 24.18 28.65
N VAL A 14 2.30 23.50 29.79
CA VAL A 14 2.62 22.07 29.84
C VAL A 14 1.49 21.23 29.22
N TYR A 15 0.23 21.52 29.56
CA TYR A 15 -0.93 20.84 28.97
C TYR A 15 -0.97 21.00 27.45
N ARG A 16 -0.75 22.21 26.91
CA ARG A 16 -0.66 22.46 25.47
C ARG A 16 0.46 21.63 24.83
N LEU A 17 1.66 21.64 25.40
CA LEU A 17 2.80 20.86 24.89
C LEU A 17 2.51 19.35 24.88
N VAL A 18 1.93 18.83 25.96
CA VAL A 18 1.54 17.42 26.07
C VAL A 18 0.45 17.07 25.06
N SER A 19 -0.58 17.91 24.89
CA SER A 19 -1.64 17.68 23.90
C SER A 19 -1.08 17.61 22.48
N ILE A 20 -0.18 18.53 22.10
CA ILE A 20 0.46 18.53 20.77
C ILE A 20 1.32 17.28 20.56
N TYR A 21 2.01 16.83 21.61
CA TYR A 21 2.82 15.61 21.56
C TYR A 21 1.95 14.35 21.42
N LEU A 22 0.89 14.25 22.21
CA LEU A 22 -0.05 13.13 22.17
C LEU A 22 -0.84 13.08 20.87
N ASP A 23 -1.34 14.21 20.38
CA ASP A 23 -2.05 14.30 19.09
C ASP A 23 -1.14 13.84 17.95
N LYS A 24 0.14 14.21 17.96
CA LYS A 24 1.10 13.72 16.97
C LYS A 24 1.36 12.21 17.06
N LYS A 25 1.31 11.64 18.27
CA LYS A 25 1.56 10.20 18.50
C LYS A 25 0.32 9.35 18.23
N ILE A 26 -0.88 9.88 18.49
CA ILE A 26 -2.17 9.20 18.33
C ILE A 26 -2.68 9.35 16.90
N ALA A 27 -2.38 10.44 16.21
CA ALA A 27 -2.79 10.67 14.80
C ALA A 27 -1.97 9.86 13.78
N ASP A 28 -0.87 9.23 14.18
CA ASP A 28 -0.10 8.37 13.29
C ASP A 28 -0.78 6.99 13.21
N ASN A 29 -1.43 6.71 12.07
CA ASN A 29 -1.93 5.36 11.78
C ASN A 29 -0.76 4.35 11.78
N PRO A 30 -1.01 3.03 11.93
CA PRO A 30 0.06 2.04 12.09
C PRO A 30 1.05 1.97 10.90
N PHE A 31 0.71 2.59 9.78
CA PHE A 31 1.50 2.64 8.57
C PHE A 31 2.33 3.93 8.43
N GLY A 32 2.30 4.81 9.43
CA GLY A 32 3.04 6.08 9.44
C GLY A 32 2.50 7.13 8.47
N LEU A 33 1.22 7.04 8.06
CA LEU A 33 0.62 8.03 7.17
C LEU A 33 -0.05 9.14 7.98
N LYS A 34 0.46 10.36 7.84
CA LYS A 34 -0.05 11.54 8.53
C LYS A 34 -1.23 12.14 7.79
N ASN A 35 -2.29 12.48 8.53
CA ASN A 35 -3.49 13.14 7.99
C ASN A 35 -4.11 12.37 6.82
N ALA A 36 -4.09 11.04 6.88
CA ALA A 36 -4.64 10.17 5.85
C ALA A 36 -5.90 9.46 6.37
N THR A 37 -6.98 9.50 5.60
CA THR A 37 -8.27 8.89 5.93
C THR A 37 -8.40 7.54 5.24
N LEU A 38 -8.93 6.53 5.94
CA LEU A 38 -9.18 5.21 5.37
C LEU A 38 -10.37 5.27 4.39
N VAL A 39 -10.18 4.80 3.14
CA VAL A 39 -11.21 4.81 2.08
C VAL A 39 -11.51 3.43 1.49
N TYR A 40 -10.73 2.42 1.87
CA TYR A 40 -10.94 1.01 1.56
C TYR A 40 -10.24 0.16 2.63
N ILE A 41 -10.88 -0.94 3.04
CA ILE A 41 -10.30 -1.99 3.88
C ILE A 41 -10.71 -3.35 3.30
N ASP A 42 -9.79 -4.31 3.28
CA ASP A 42 -10.12 -5.70 2.96
C ASP A 42 -10.82 -6.37 4.13
N ASP A 43 -12.15 -6.31 4.11
CA ASP A 43 -13.02 -7.08 4.99
C ASP A 43 -13.89 -8.07 4.20
N LYS A 44 -14.75 -8.80 4.92
CA LYS A 44 -15.69 -9.77 4.33
C LYS A 44 -16.68 -9.17 3.33
N HIS A 45 -16.91 -7.86 3.36
CA HIS A 45 -17.87 -7.15 2.51
C HIS A 45 -17.18 -6.32 1.42
N ALA A 46 -15.86 -6.17 1.49
CA ALA A 46 -15.06 -5.42 0.55
C ALA A 46 -15.14 -6.03 -0.86
N LYS A 47 -15.53 -5.20 -1.83
CA LYS A 47 -15.58 -5.61 -3.24
C LYS A 47 -14.17 -5.76 -3.78
N THR A 48 -13.91 -6.88 -4.46
CA THR A 48 -12.69 -7.09 -5.23
C THR A 48 -12.54 -6.01 -6.29
N LEU A 49 -11.35 -5.43 -6.36
CA LEU A 49 -10.99 -4.45 -7.40
C LEU A 49 -10.56 -5.23 -8.63
N VAL A 50 -11.18 -4.94 -9.78
CA VAL A 50 -10.98 -5.71 -11.01
C VAL A 50 -10.57 -4.79 -12.14
N SER A 51 -9.47 -5.11 -12.80
CA SER A 51 -9.10 -4.50 -14.07
C SER A 51 -9.38 -5.45 -15.22
N HIS A 52 -10.52 -5.26 -15.88
CA HIS A 52 -10.93 -6.10 -17.03
C HIS A 52 -9.94 -6.02 -18.19
N LYS A 53 -9.33 -4.84 -18.43
CA LYS A 53 -8.34 -4.64 -19.49
C LYS A 53 -7.14 -5.57 -19.36
N TYR A 54 -6.59 -5.69 -18.14
CA TYR A 54 -5.38 -6.51 -17.89
C TYR A 54 -5.70 -7.89 -17.33
N LYS A 55 -6.98 -8.21 -17.11
CA LYS A 55 -7.44 -9.47 -16.51
C LYS A 55 -6.76 -9.76 -15.17
N ILE A 56 -6.64 -8.72 -14.34
CA ILE A 56 -6.11 -8.81 -12.97
C ILE A 56 -7.24 -8.43 -12.00
N CYS A 57 -7.31 -9.13 -10.87
CA CYS A 57 -8.12 -8.75 -9.73
C CYS A 57 -7.26 -8.69 -8.46
N ALA A 58 -7.61 -7.82 -7.53
CA ALA A 58 -6.91 -7.68 -6.26
C ALA A 58 -7.82 -7.18 -5.14
N LYS A 59 -7.47 -7.55 -3.90
CA LYS A 59 -7.99 -6.98 -2.66
C LYS A 59 -6.78 -6.51 -1.84
N PRO A 60 -6.35 -5.24 -1.96
CA PRO A 60 -5.28 -4.73 -1.09
C PRO A 60 -5.80 -4.62 0.35
N ASP A 61 -4.96 -4.77 1.37
CA ASP A 61 -5.43 -4.73 2.76
C ASP A 61 -6.10 -3.40 3.12
N PHE A 62 -5.51 -2.27 2.70
CA PHE A 62 -6.09 -0.95 2.91
C PHE A 62 -5.81 0.01 1.75
N ILE A 63 -6.67 1.00 1.59
CA ILE A 63 -6.37 2.21 0.83
C ILE A 63 -6.70 3.41 1.71
N TYR A 64 -5.72 4.28 1.88
CA TYR A 64 -5.87 5.56 2.55
C TYR A 64 -5.88 6.69 1.52
N GLN A 65 -6.38 7.85 1.90
CA GLN A 65 -6.36 9.06 1.08
C GLN A 65 -5.82 10.23 1.91
N ASP A 66 -4.84 10.93 1.38
CA ASP A 66 -4.38 12.23 1.91
C ASP A 66 -4.50 13.32 0.83
N LYS A 67 -4.01 14.53 1.13
CA LYS A 67 -4.03 15.68 0.20
C LYS A 67 -3.31 15.45 -1.14
N ARG A 68 -2.40 14.48 -1.21
CA ARG A 68 -1.62 14.12 -2.42
C ARG A 68 -2.28 13.01 -3.24
N GLY A 69 -3.34 12.38 -2.73
CA GLY A 69 -4.06 11.29 -3.40
C GLY A 69 -4.09 10.01 -2.58
N GLU A 70 -4.52 8.92 -3.22
CA GLU A 70 -4.68 7.63 -2.56
C GLU A 70 -3.35 6.89 -2.36
N ILE A 71 -3.26 6.12 -1.28
CA ILE A 71 -2.10 5.36 -0.83
C ILE A 71 -2.56 3.93 -0.58
N LEU A 72 -2.03 2.99 -1.35
CA LEU A 72 -2.32 1.57 -1.16
C LEU A 72 -1.45 1.01 -0.03
N VAL A 73 -1.99 0.19 0.86
CA VAL A 73 -1.22 -0.46 1.92
C VAL A 73 -1.41 -1.96 1.83
N GLU A 74 -0.28 -2.68 1.87
CA GLU A 74 -0.20 -4.14 1.91
C GLU A 74 0.58 -4.55 3.16
N ARG A 75 -0.03 -5.36 4.02
CA ARG A 75 0.53 -5.81 5.29
C ARG A 75 1.03 -7.25 5.15
N LYS A 76 2.26 -7.48 5.61
CA LYS A 76 2.90 -8.80 5.67
C LYS A 76 3.27 -9.12 7.12
N MET A 77 2.98 -10.35 7.54
CA MET A 77 3.34 -10.83 8.87
C MET A 77 4.85 -11.11 9.02
N ALA A 78 5.54 -11.32 7.90
CA ALA A 78 6.95 -11.68 7.91
C ALA A 78 7.83 -10.54 8.46
N LYS A 79 8.81 -10.88 9.32
CA LYS A 79 9.82 -9.95 9.85
C LYS A 79 11.01 -9.82 8.88
N ARG A 80 10.74 -9.34 7.67
CA ARG A 80 11.76 -9.12 6.63
C ARG A 80 11.44 -7.87 5.81
N LYS A 81 12.45 -7.35 5.11
CA LYS A 81 12.24 -6.36 4.05
C LYS A 81 11.33 -6.94 2.96
N PRO A 82 10.58 -6.10 2.22
CA PRO A 82 9.82 -6.54 1.05
C PRO A 82 10.74 -7.21 0.02
N ILE A 83 10.27 -8.29 -0.56
CA ILE A 83 10.93 -8.99 -1.66
C ILE A 83 10.21 -8.68 -2.98
N LEU A 84 10.80 -9.12 -4.09
CA LEU A 84 10.26 -8.90 -5.43
C LEU A 84 8.79 -9.34 -5.56
N ALA A 85 8.43 -10.49 -4.99
CA ALA A 85 7.04 -10.97 -5.01
C ALA A 85 6.06 -9.99 -4.34
N ASP A 86 6.43 -9.36 -3.22
CA ASP A 86 5.57 -8.38 -2.54
C ASP A 86 5.40 -7.13 -3.43
N ILE A 87 6.47 -6.68 -4.09
CA ILE A 87 6.44 -5.52 -4.98
C ILE A 87 5.57 -5.79 -6.22
N VAL A 88 5.72 -6.98 -6.82
CA VAL A 88 4.89 -7.42 -7.97
C VAL A 88 3.42 -7.47 -7.57
N GLN A 89 3.12 -8.01 -6.39
CA GLN A 89 1.75 -8.03 -5.86
C GLN A 89 1.19 -6.61 -5.69
N VAL A 90 1.97 -5.69 -5.10
CA VAL A 90 1.54 -4.28 -4.96
C VAL A 90 1.29 -3.62 -6.32
N LYS A 91 2.16 -3.83 -7.32
CA LYS A 91 1.94 -3.31 -8.67
C LYS A 91 0.62 -3.83 -9.26
N ALA A 92 0.35 -5.14 -9.14
CA ALA A 92 -0.91 -5.74 -9.58
C ALA A 92 -2.12 -5.13 -8.85
N SER A 93 -2.01 -4.90 -7.55
CA SER A 93 -3.05 -4.23 -6.75
C SER A 93 -3.27 -2.78 -7.16
N ILE A 94 -2.21 -2.02 -7.47
CA ILE A 94 -2.32 -0.64 -7.98
C ILE A 94 -3.03 -0.60 -9.32
N ILE A 95 -2.70 -1.52 -10.24
CA ILE A 95 -3.35 -1.62 -11.55
C ILE A 95 -4.86 -1.80 -11.38
N CYS A 96 -5.28 -2.65 -10.44
CA CYS A 96 -6.70 -2.85 -10.12
C CYS A 96 -7.30 -1.62 -9.41
N ALA A 97 -6.59 -1.06 -8.43
CA ALA A 97 -7.09 0.06 -7.64
C ALA A 97 -7.35 1.31 -8.48
N ARG A 98 -6.51 1.58 -9.49
CA ARG A 98 -6.67 2.73 -10.40
C ARG A 98 -7.95 2.72 -11.24
N THR A 99 -8.67 1.60 -11.30
CA THR A 99 -10.00 1.54 -11.93
C THR A 99 -11.05 2.34 -11.17
N LYS A 100 -10.88 2.47 -9.84
CA LYS A 100 -11.79 3.21 -8.93
C LYS A 100 -11.11 4.43 -8.30
N TYR A 101 -9.87 4.26 -7.85
CA TYR A 101 -9.04 5.26 -7.15
C TYR A 101 -7.96 5.78 -8.10
N LYS A 102 -8.33 6.74 -8.96
CA LYS A 102 -7.52 7.15 -10.13
C LYS A 102 -6.15 7.75 -9.76
N LYS A 103 -5.95 8.25 -8.53
CA LYS A 103 -4.72 8.95 -8.10
C LYS A 103 -3.84 8.07 -7.20
N VAL A 104 -4.02 6.75 -7.20
CA VAL A 104 -3.09 5.82 -6.51
C VAL A 104 -1.73 5.86 -7.21
N THR A 105 -0.77 6.55 -6.59
CA THR A 105 0.64 6.65 -7.02
C THR A 105 1.62 6.28 -5.92
N ARG A 106 1.13 5.97 -4.71
CA ARG A 106 1.96 5.60 -3.57
C ARG A 106 1.47 4.30 -2.98
N ALA A 107 2.41 3.52 -2.45
CA ALA A 107 2.07 2.38 -1.64
C ALA A 107 2.97 2.26 -0.41
N VAL A 108 2.49 1.53 0.59
CA VAL A 108 3.26 1.07 1.73
C VAL A 108 3.19 -0.44 1.80
N ILE A 109 4.35 -1.08 1.85
CA ILE A 109 4.45 -2.47 2.27
C ILE A 109 4.83 -2.45 3.75
N SER A 110 3.89 -2.81 4.61
CA SER A 110 4.09 -2.87 6.06
C SER A 110 4.46 -4.28 6.47
N THR A 111 5.67 -4.47 6.99
CA THR A 111 6.15 -5.78 7.45
C THR A 111 6.48 -5.74 8.94
N GLY A 112 6.76 -6.91 9.52
CA GLY A 112 7.23 -6.97 10.90
C GLY A 112 8.58 -6.27 11.15
N SER A 113 9.32 -5.88 10.10
CA SER A 113 10.56 -5.10 10.21
C SER A 113 10.38 -3.60 9.94
N GLY A 114 9.17 -3.15 9.59
CA GLY A 114 8.85 -1.73 9.40
C GLY A 114 7.95 -1.43 8.21
N ASN A 115 7.75 -0.13 7.96
CA ASN A 115 6.95 0.37 6.84
C ASN A 115 7.87 0.81 5.69
N TYR A 116 7.63 0.29 4.50
CA TYR A 116 8.43 0.56 3.31
C TYR A 116 7.57 1.30 2.28
N HIS A 117 7.91 2.57 2.02
CA HIS A 117 7.15 3.44 1.13
C HIS A 117 7.68 3.34 -0.31
N TYR A 118 6.76 3.24 -1.26
CA TYR A 118 7.03 3.16 -2.68
C TYR A 118 6.25 4.22 -3.44
N ILE A 119 6.85 4.75 -4.51
CA ILE A 119 6.24 5.71 -5.43
C ILE A 119 6.15 5.04 -6.80
N PHE A 120 4.97 5.10 -7.40
CA PHE A 120 4.62 4.52 -8.69
C PHE A 120 4.03 5.61 -9.59
N ASN A 121 4.89 6.45 -10.13
CA ASN A 121 4.50 7.53 -11.04
C ASN A 121 4.19 7.05 -12.47
N GLN A 122 4.52 5.79 -12.77
CA GLN A 122 4.24 5.16 -14.05
C GLN A 122 2.73 5.06 -14.30
N SER A 123 2.34 5.10 -15.57
CA SER A 123 1.00 4.79 -16.04
C SER A 123 0.62 3.33 -15.74
N THR A 124 -0.68 3.02 -15.80
CA THR A 124 -1.15 1.65 -15.57
C THR A 124 -0.65 0.66 -16.63
N ASN A 125 -0.45 1.11 -17.88
CA ASN A 125 0.15 0.28 -18.93
C ASN A 125 1.60 -0.07 -18.56
N GLU A 126 2.42 0.90 -18.21
CA GLU A 126 3.83 0.68 -17.85
C GLU A 126 3.96 -0.22 -16.62
N LEU A 127 3.12 -0.03 -15.59
CA LEU A 127 3.09 -0.93 -14.44
C LEU A 127 2.71 -2.36 -14.83
N PHE A 128 1.87 -2.54 -15.85
CA PHE A 128 1.49 -3.86 -16.33
C PHE A 128 2.63 -4.51 -17.10
N GLU A 129 3.31 -3.78 -17.98
CA GLU A 129 4.49 -4.26 -18.69
C GLU A 129 5.58 -4.75 -17.71
N ASP A 130 5.82 -3.99 -16.63
CA ASP A 130 6.76 -4.35 -15.56
C ASP A 130 6.45 -5.71 -14.90
N ILE A 131 5.18 -6.12 -14.86
CA ILE A 131 4.75 -7.38 -14.24
C ILE A 131 4.27 -8.42 -15.25
N LEU A 132 4.39 -8.15 -16.55
CA LEU A 132 3.80 -8.97 -17.60
C LEU A 132 4.29 -10.42 -17.55
N MET A 133 5.59 -10.62 -17.29
CA MET A 133 6.16 -11.95 -17.13
C MET A 133 5.50 -12.72 -15.99
N TYR A 134 5.38 -12.11 -14.81
CA TYR A 134 4.72 -12.73 -13.64
C TYR A 134 3.24 -12.99 -13.89
N HIS A 135 2.56 -12.08 -14.57
CA HIS A 135 1.17 -12.26 -14.96
C HIS A 135 0.99 -13.46 -15.90
N LYS A 136 1.84 -13.61 -16.92
CA LYS A 136 1.85 -14.78 -17.84
C LYS A 136 2.07 -16.09 -17.08
N ILE A 137 3.01 -16.08 -16.13
CA ILE A 137 3.28 -17.21 -15.24
C ILE A 137 2.03 -17.61 -14.45
N CYS A 138 1.40 -16.64 -13.76
CA CYS A 138 0.20 -16.90 -12.97
C CYS A 138 -0.95 -17.42 -13.83
N GLN A 139 -1.13 -16.89 -15.05
CA GLN A 139 -2.13 -17.41 -15.99
C GLN A 139 -1.84 -18.84 -16.44
N ALA A 140 -0.59 -19.19 -16.71
CA ALA A 140 -0.21 -20.54 -17.11
C ALA A 140 -0.50 -21.55 -15.98
N ILE A 141 -0.13 -21.20 -14.74
CA ILE A 141 -0.42 -22.00 -13.54
C ILE A 141 -1.94 -22.16 -13.35
N TYR A 142 -2.70 -21.07 -13.47
CA TYR A 142 -4.16 -21.11 -13.35
C TYR A 142 -4.82 -22.04 -14.37
N ARG A 143 -4.21 -22.20 -15.56
CA ARG A 143 -4.67 -23.12 -16.62
C ARG A 143 -4.17 -24.56 -16.46
N GLY A 144 -3.43 -24.87 -15.40
CA GLY A 144 -2.88 -26.20 -15.15
C GLY A 144 -1.67 -26.57 -16.02
N ILE A 145 -0.96 -25.59 -16.59
CA ILE A 145 0.27 -25.85 -17.35
C ILE A 145 1.41 -26.11 -16.36
N GLU A 146 1.83 -27.37 -16.27
CA GLU A 146 2.88 -27.80 -15.33
C GLU A 146 4.28 -27.28 -15.71
N ARG A 147 5.13 -27.22 -14.69
CA ARG A 147 6.43 -26.55 -14.69
C ARG A 147 7.54 -27.35 -15.38
N ASN A 148 7.29 -28.04 -16.49
CA ASN A 148 8.28 -28.99 -17.02
C ASN A 148 9.00 -28.52 -18.29
N ASP A 149 8.36 -27.83 -19.25
CA ASP A 149 9.08 -27.39 -20.47
C ASP A 149 8.78 -25.95 -20.95
N THR A 150 7.60 -25.41 -20.62
CA THR A 150 7.15 -24.08 -21.11
C THR A 150 7.96 -22.91 -20.54
N TRP A 151 8.61 -23.11 -19.39
CA TRP A 151 9.38 -22.08 -18.70
C TRP A 151 10.66 -21.70 -19.44
N LYS A 152 11.32 -22.67 -20.10
CA LYS A 152 12.47 -22.42 -20.98
C LYS A 152 12.05 -21.61 -22.21
N THR A 153 10.87 -21.87 -22.77
CA THR A 153 10.36 -21.14 -23.95
C THR A 153 9.98 -19.71 -23.61
N ILE A 154 9.31 -19.48 -22.47
CA ILE A 154 8.97 -18.13 -22.02
C ILE A 154 10.25 -17.34 -21.68
N SER A 155 11.22 -17.93 -20.98
CA SER A 155 12.49 -17.25 -20.67
C SER A 155 13.33 -16.93 -21.92
N ASN A 156 13.25 -17.74 -22.97
CA ASN A 156 14.00 -17.55 -24.21
C ASN A 156 13.35 -16.57 -25.20
N SER A 157 12.03 -16.32 -25.07
CA SER A 157 11.29 -15.36 -25.91
C SER A 157 11.45 -13.88 -25.49
N ILE A 158 12.26 -13.61 -24.46
CA ILE A 158 12.44 -12.28 -23.83
C ILE A 158 13.90 -11.79 -24.00
N LYS A 159 14.65 -12.34 -24.95
CA LYS A 159 15.93 -11.77 -25.40
C LYS A 159 15.71 -10.85 -26.59
#